data_AF-Q2MV91-F1
#
_entry.id   AF-Q2MV91-F1
#
_cell.length_a   1.000
_cell.length_b   1.000
_cell.length_c   1.000
_cell.angle_alpha   90.00
_cell.angle_beta   90.00
_cell.angle_gamma   90.00
#
_symmetry.space_group_name_H-M   'P 1'
#
loop_
_entity.id
_entity.type
_entity.pdbx_description
1 polymer ?
#
loop_
_entity_poly.entity_id
_entity_poly.type
_entity_poly.pdbx_seq_one_letter_code
_entity_poly.pdbx_strand_id
1 'polypeptide(L)'
;KRGAWTAREDTLLTKYIQAHGEGHWRSLPKKAGLLRCGKSCRLRWMNYLRPDIKRGNITPDEDDLIIRLHSLLGNRWSLIAGRLPGRTDNEIKNVWH
;
A
#
# COMPACT_ATOMS: atom_id res chain seq x y z
N LYS A 1 -16.95 2.23 8.00
CA LYS A 1 -16.21 2.80 9.15
C LYS A 1 -15.02 3.64 8.67
N ARG A 2 -14.83 4.85 9.24
CA ARG A 2 -13.64 5.69 9.06
C ARG A 2 -12.76 5.54 10.32
N GLY A 3 -11.45 5.76 10.19
CA GLY A 3 -10.48 5.65 11.29
C GLY A 3 -9.47 4.51 11.12
N ALA A 4 -8.58 4.36 12.10
CA ALA A 4 -7.47 3.39 12.09
C ALA A 4 -7.95 1.95 11.88
N TRP A 5 -7.11 1.15 11.23
CA TRP A 5 -7.34 -0.28 11.06
C TRP A 5 -6.93 -1.03 12.32
N THR A 6 -7.77 -1.97 12.75
CA THR A 6 -7.48 -2.86 13.88
C THR A 6 -6.81 -4.16 13.39
N ALA A 7 -6.06 -4.82 14.26
CA ALA A 7 -5.42 -6.10 13.95
C ALA A 7 -6.42 -7.18 13.49
N ARG A 8 -7.65 -7.16 14.05
CA ARG A 8 -8.74 -8.05 13.62
C ARG A 8 -9.17 -7.76 12.18
N GLU A 9 -9.34 -6.49 11.82
CA GLU A 9 -9.69 -6.11 10.45
C GLU A 9 -8.58 -6.48 9.46
N ASP A 10 -7.31 -6.28 9.85
CA ASP A 10 -6.15 -6.69 9.03
C ASP A 10 -6.11 -8.20 8.81
N THR A 11 -6.40 -8.98 9.85
CA THR A 11 -6.45 -10.45 9.77
C THR A 11 -7.56 -10.91 8.83
N LEU A 12 -8.76 -10.31 8.93
CA LEU A 12 -9.88 -10.63 8.04
C LEU A 12 -9.57 -10.30 6.58
N LEU A 13 -8.99 -9.13 6.33
CA LEU A 13 -8.59 -8.69 4.99
C LEU A 13 -7.53 -9.64 4.40
N THR A 14 -6.49 -9.95 5.17
CA THR A 14 -5.38 -10.82 4.74
C THR A 14 -5.87 -12.24 4.45
N LYS A 15 -6.64 -12.85 5.36
CA LYS A 15 -7.18 -14.20 5.17
C LYS A 15 -8.07 -14.28 3.92
N TYR A 16 -8.94 -13.29 3.72
CA TYR A 16 -9.81 -13.26 2.56
C TYR A 16 -9.01 -13.19 1.25
N ILE A 17 -7.99 -12.32 1.19
CA ILE A 17 -7.15 -12.18 -0.02
C ILE A 17 -6.32 -13.43 -0.26
N GLN A 18 -5.79 -14.07 0.78
CA GLN A 18 -5.08 -15.34 0.63
C GLN A 18 -5.97 -16.46 0.08
N ALA A 19 -7.25 -16.49 0.46
CA ALA A 19 -8.19 -17.51 0.00
C ALA A 19 -8.79 -17.23 -1.39
N HIS A 20 -8.95 -15.96 -1.78
CA HIS A 20 -9.71 -15.57 -2.98
C HIS A 20 -8.92 -14.75 -4.01
N GLY A 21 -7.66 -14.45 -3.73
CA GLY A 21 -6.82 -13.58 -4.55
C GLY A 21 -7.04 -12.09 -4.28
N GLU A 22 -6.13 -11.28 -4.83
CA GLU A 22 -6.21 -9.82 -4.77
C GLU A 22 -7.28 -9.27 -5.73
N GLY A 23 -7.98 -8.21 -5.32
CA GLY A 23 -8.89 -7.48 -6.19
C GLY A 23 -10.34 -7.51 -5.71
N HIS A 24 -11.27 -7.33 -6.64
CA HIS A 24 -12.72 -7.28 -6.36
C HIS A 24 -13.08 -6.34 -5.21
N TRP A 25 -12.35 -5.23 -5.07
CA TRP A 25 -12.40 -4.34 -3.91
C TRP A 25 -13.81 -3.84 -3.60
N ARG A 26 -14.69 -3.72 -4.59
CA ARG A 26 -16.09 -3.30 -4.37
C ARG A 26 -16.90 -4.31 -3.55
N SER A 27 -16.73 -5.61 -3.78
CA SER A 27 -17.49 -6.67 -3.13
C SER A 27 -16.74 -7.36 -1.99
N LEU A 28 -15.40 -7.29 -1.99
CA LEU A 28 -14.52 -7.88 -1.00
C LEU A 28 -14.91 -7.55 0.46
N PRO A 29 -15.17 -6.29 0.86
CA PRO A 29 -15.40 -5.99 2.27
C PRO A 29 -16.61 -6.72 2.84
N LYS A 30 -17.71 -6.79 2.08
CA LYS A 30 -18.92 -7.50 2.49
C LYS A 30 -18.66 -9.00 2.65
N LYS A 31 -17.92 -9.61 1.71
CA LYS A 31 -17.60 -11.04 1.73
C LYS A 31 -16.58 -11.40 2.83
N ALA A 32 -15.66 -10.50 3.15
CA ALA A 32 -14.67 -10.65 4.21
C ALA A 32 -15.21 -10.33 5.62
N GLY A 33 -16.49 -9.95 5.75
CA GLY A 33 -17.07 -9.53 7.04
C GLY A 33 -16.52 -8.20 7.57
N LEU A 34 -16.02 -7.32 6.69
CA LEU A 34 -15.43 -6.03 7.03
C LEU A 34 -16.44 -4.89 6.88
N LEU A 35 -16.55 -4.05 7.90
CA LEU A 35 -17.32 -2.80 7.87
C LEU A 35 -16.51 -1.63 7.26
N ARG A 36 -15.82 -1.91 6.14
CA ARG A 36 -14.97 -0.97 5.39
C ARG A 36 -15.43 -0.85 3.94
N CYS A 37 -15.07 0.25 3.28
CA CYS A 37 -15.32 0.39 1.86
C CYS A 37 -14.16 -0.21 1.06
N GLY A 38 -14.43 -0.60 -0.19
CA GLY A 38 -13.43 -1.21 -1.06
C GLY A 38 -12.16 -0.40 -1.24
N LYS A 39 -12.29 0.92 -1.40
CA LYS A 39 -11.16 1.85 -1.49
C LYS A 39 -10.26 1.75 -0.24
N SER A 40 -10.86 1.67 0.95
CA SER A 40 -10.11 1.55 2.20
C SER A 40 -9.39 0.21 2.30
N CYS A 41 -10.04 -0.89 1.92
CA CYS A 41 -9.41 -2.22 1.89
C CYS A 41 -8.23 -2.27 0.91
N ARG A 42 -8.40 -1.74 -0.30
CA ARG A 42 -7.31 -1.64 -1.29
C ARG A 42 -6.12 -0.87 -0.74
N LEU A 43 -6.35 0.33 -0.19
CA LEU A 43 -5.27 1.14 0.38
C LEU A 43 -4.58 0.44 1.54
N ARG A 44 -5.34 -0.25 2.41
CA ARG A 44 -4.74 -0.99 3.52
C ARG A 44 -3.86 -2.13 3.03
N TRP A 45 -4.34 -2.89 2.06
CA TRP A 45 -3.58 -3.99 1.46
C TRP A 45 -2.29 -3.47 0.81
N MET A 46 -2.42 -2.56 -0.15
CA MET A 46 -1.32 -2.08 -0.99
C MET A 46 -0.24 -1.32 -0.22
N ASN A 47 -0.58 -0.67 0.90
CA ASN A 47 0.38 0.16 1.63
C ASN A 47 0.91 -0.48 2.93
N TYR A 48 0.28 -1.54 3.45
CA TYR A 48 0.65 -2.06 4.78
C TYR A 48 0.65 -3.58 4.93
N LEU A 49 -0.24 -4.30 4.24
CA LEU A 49 -0.42 -5.74 4.49
C LEU A 49 0.19 -6.64 3.41
N ARG A 50 0.47 -6.11 2.21
CA ARG A 50 1.08 -6.91 1.14
C ARG A 50 2.47 -7.42 1.60
N PRO A 51 2.78 -8.71 1.44
CA PRO A 51 3.98 -9.32 2.03
C PRO A 51 5.32 -8.75 1.55
N ASP A 52 5.34 -8.19 0.35
CA ASP A 52 6.52 -7.66 -0.31
C ASP A 52 6.85 -6.21 0.08
N ILE A 53 6.08 -5.60 0.98
CA ILE A 53 6.32 -4.23 1.47
C ILE A 53 7.47 -4.24 2.48
N LYS A 54 8.51 -3.47 2.20
CA LYS A 54 9.65 -3.25 3.09
C LYS A 54 9.23 -2.38 4.27
N ARG A 55 9.55 -2.82 5.48
CA ARG A 55 9.25 -2.07 6.72
C ARG A 55 10.48 -1.31 7.18
N GLY A 56 10.27 -0.10 7.69
CA GLY A 56 11.31 0.78 8.22
C GLY A 56 11.59 1.98 7.32
N ASN A 57 12.54 2.81 7.76
CA ASN A 57 12.86 4.08 7.13
C ASN A 57 13.40 3.88 5.71
N ILE A 58 13.21 4.91 4.87
CA ILE A 58 13.90 5.03 3.59
C ILE A 58 15.41 5.15 3.86
N THR A 59 16.20 4.32 3.19
CA THR A 59 17.66 4.36 3.26
C THR A 59 18.20 5.54 2.44
N PRO A 60 19.40 6.06 2.74
CA PRO A 60 20.00 7.13 1.94
C PRO A 60 20.07 6.81 0.44
N ASP A 61 20.41 5.57 0.08
CA ASP A 61 20.46 5.13 -1.33
C ASP A 61 19.07 5.15 -2.00
N GLU A 62 18.03 4.77 -1.26
CA GLU A 62 16.64 4.85 -1.73
C GLU A 62 16.21 6.32 -1.89
N ASP A 63 16.60 7.20 -0.98
CA ASP A 63 16.30 8.63 -1.02
C ASP A 63 16.94 9.32 -2.23
N ASP A 64 18.24 9.09 -2.42
CA ASP A 64 18.99 9.55 -3.60
C ASP A 64 18.35 9.06 -4.91
N LEU A 65 17.88 7.82 -4.93
CA LEU A 65 17.19 7.27 -6.09
C LEU A 65 15.81 7.94 -6.29
N ILE A 66 15.06 8.20 -5.22
CA ILE A 66 13.78 8.94 -5.27
C ILE A 66 14.01 10.32 -5.88
N ILE A 67 15.01 11.07 -5.41
CA ILE A 67 15.34 12.42 -5.91
C ILE A 67 15.66 12.37 -7.42
N ARG A 68 16.53 11.45 -7.84
CA ARG A 68 16.87 11.30 -9.27
C ARG A 68 15.65 10.95 -10.12
N LEU A 69 14.83 9.99 -9.66
CA LEU A 69 13.64 9.58 -10.41
C LEU A 69 12.57 10.67 -10.44
N HIS A 70 12.41 11.45 -9.38
CA HIS A 70 11.52 12.59 -9.34
C HIS A 70 11.97 13.68 -10.32
N SER A 71 13.27 13.99 -10.41
CA SER A 71 13.79 14.96 -11.38
C SER A 71 13.45 14.59 -12.83
N LEU A 72 13.38 13.30 -13.14
CA LEU A 72 13.08 12.78 -14.47
C LEU A 72 11.58 12.62 -14.73
N LEU A 73 10.80 12.23 -13.71
CA LEU A 73 9.43 11.77 -13.86
C LEU A 73 8.40 12.71 -13.24
N GLY A 74 8.80 13.67 -12.41
CA GLY A 74 7.94 14.49 -11.58
C GLY A 74 7.14 13.66 -10.57
N ASN A 75 5.92 14.11 -10.25
CA ASN A 75 5.04 13.52 -9.23
C ASN A 75 4.37 12.19 -9.67
N ARG A 76 5.02 11.40 -10.52
CA ARG A 76 4.52 10.09 -10.99
C ARG A 76 4.87 8.99 -9.98
N TRP A 77 4.36 9.11 -8.76
CA TRP A 77 4.73 8.27 -7.60
C TRP A 77 4.62 6.77 -7.85
N SER A 78 3.52 6.30 -8.47
CA SER A 78 3.35 4.88 -8.78
C SER A 78 4.40 4.35 -9.75
N LEU A 79 4.92 5.19 -10.65
CA LEU A 79 5.98 4.85 -11.58
C LEU A 79 7.37 4.86 -10.92
N ILE A 80 7.57 5.73 -9.92
CA ILE A 80 8.78 5.77 -9.11
C ILE A 80 8.82 4.53 -8.18
N ALA A 81 7.71 4.20 -7.53
CA ALA A 81 7.55 2.99 -6.70
C ALA A 81 7.86 1.71 -7.47
N GLY A 82 7.47 1.64 -8.75
CA GLY A 82 7.81 0.51 -9.62
C GLY A 82 9.32 0.26 -9.81
N ARG A 83 10.18 1.21 -9.46
CA ARG A 83 11.64 1.09 -9.51
C ARG A 83 12.31 0.94 -8.13
N LEU A 84 11.52 0.93 -7.05
CA LEU A 84 11.99 0.77 -5.68
C LEU A 84 11.35 -0.48 -5.07
N PRO A 85 12.01 -1.65 -5.18
CA PRO A 85 11.46 -2.91 -4.70
C PRO A 85 11.00 -2.83 -3.25
N GLY A 86 9.72 -3.18 -3.03
CA GLY A 86 9.10 -3.17 -1.71
C GLY A 86 8.74 -1.80 -1.15
N ARG A 87 8.96 -0.69 -1.88
CA ARG A 87 8.46 0.64 -1.50
C ARG A 87 7.16 0.96 -2.22
N THR A 88 6.29 1.66 -1.51
CA THR A 88 4.97 2.05 -2.00
C THR A 88 4.98 3.49 -2.50
N ASP A 89 4.06 3.80 -3.42
CA ASP A 89 3.89 5.16 -3.93
C ASP A 89 3.52 6.15 -2.82
N ASN A 90 2.81 5.67 -1.78
CA ASN A 90 2.48 6.47 -0.62
C ASN A 90 3.69 6.79 0.26
N GLU A 91 4.62 5.84 0.47
CA GLU A 91 5.88 6.10 1.18
C GLU A 91 6.70 7.16 0.46
N ILE A 92 6.89 7.00 -0.85
CA ILE A 92 7.72 7.92 -1.65
C ILE A 92 7.14 9.34 -1.64
N LYS A 93 5.82 9.45 -1.81
CA LYS A 93 5.12 10.72 -1.71
C LYS A 93 5.28 11.36 -0.31
N ASN A 94 5.26 10.56 0.76
CA ASN A 94 5.46 11.06 2.13
C ASN A 94 6.89 11.49 2.44
N VAL A 95 7.88 11.02 1.68
CA VAL A 95 9.28 11.47 1.82
C VAL A 95 9.46 12.85 1.21
N TRP A 96 8.75 13.09 0.10
CA TRP A 96 8.82 14.35 -0.64
C TRP A 96 8.00 15.49 0.00
N HIS A 97 7.00 15.17 0.82
CA HIS A 97 6.08 16.13 1.45
C HIS A 97 6.25 16.17 2.97
#